data_AF-A0A2A2WG19-F1
#
_entry.id   AF-A0A2A2WG19-F1
#
_cell.length_a   1.000
_cell.length_b   1.000
_cell.length_c   1.000
_cell.angle_alpha   90.00
_cell.angle_beta   90.00
_cell.angle_gamma   90.00
#
_symmetry.space_group_name_H-M   'P 1'
#
loop_
_entity.id
_entity.type
_entity.pdbx_description
1 polymer ?
#
loop_
_entity_poly.entity_id
_entity_poly.type
_entity_poly.pdbx_seq_one_letter_code
_entity_poly.pdbx_strand_id
1 'polypeptide(L)'
;MSMLWRWFYRSVVAIAICILALALVVNIAPSRPLVTQSDGYIEPSTTAFENTISHKLPESATEFRFCRASVGIGGRLLLYRFTAPIDDLNAHAIAEFDAHWDRPGYKATPDVPSPFDEHDVKRNSEFYGGNADWMLPQAGAIGTLYEPADGQLSHRPTIFVDETNGVLYFQMTD
;
A
#
# COMPACT_ATOMS: atom_id res chain seq x y z
N MET A 1 35.14 -13.46 48.78
CA MET A 1 33.99 -13.08 47.91
C MET A 1 33.63 -14.30 47.07
N SER A 2 32.54 -14.97 47.44
CA SER A 2 32.29 -16.40 47.14
C SER A 2 31.98 -16.66 45.67
N MET A 3 32.36 -17.85 45.19
CA MET A 3 32.11 -18.35 43.83
C MET A 3 30.64 -18.19 43.38
N LEU A 4 29.71 -18.33 44.32
CA LEU A 4 28.28 -18.10 44.16
C LEU A 4 27.94 -16.69 43.68
N TRP A 5 28.62 -15.66 44.19
CA TRP A 5 28.40 -14.27 43.76
C TRP A 5 28.82 -14.04 42.30
N ARG A 6 29.91 -14.69 41.85
CA ARG A 6 30.37 -14.61 40.46
C ARG A 6 29.40 -15.27 39.50
N TRP A 7 28.83 -16.41 39.88
CA TRP A 7 27.81 -17.10 39.07
C TRP A 7 26.51 -16.29 39.01
N PHE A 8 26.02 -15.80 40.15
CA PHE A 8 24.84 -14.95 40.21
C PHE A 8 24.98 -13.69 39.32
N TYR A 9 26.10 -12.97 39.45
CA TYR A 9 26.36 -11.79 38.63
C TYR A 9 26.37 -12.11 37.12
N ARG A 10 27.02 -13.21 36.71
CA ARG A 10 27.05 -13.64 35.31
C ARG A 10 25.67 -14.01 34.78
N SER A 11 24.86 -14.70 35.58
CA SER A 11 23.49 -15.04 35.20
C SER A 11 22.61 -13.79 35.03
N VAL A 12 22.71 -12.82 35.94
CA VAL A 12 21.96 -11.55 35.85
C VAL A 12 22.37 -10.76 34.60
N VAL A 13 23.68 -10.64 34.33
CA VAL A 13 24.18 -9.95 33.14
C VAL A 13 23.73 -10.67 31.86
N ALA A 14 23.79 -12.00 31.82
CA ALA A 14 23.32 -12.78 30.66
C ALA A 14 21.82 -12.58 30.41
N ILE A 15 20.99 -12.62 31.47
CA ILE A 15 19.55 -12.35 31.37
C ILE A 15 19.30 -10.92 30.87
N ALA A 16 20.02 -9.92 31.39
CA ALA A 16 19.89 -8.55 30.94
C ALA A 16 20.23 -8.38 29.46
N ILE A 17 21.31 -9.03 28.98
CA ILE A 17 21.68 -9.04 27.56
C ILE A 17 20.60 -9.73 26.71
N CYS A 18 20.05 -10.86 27.16
CA CYS A 18 18.97 -11.54 26.45
C CYS A 18 17.70 -10.68 26.35
N ILE A 19 17.31 -10.00 27.43
CA ILE A 19 16.16 -9.07 27.43
C ILE A 19 16.43 -7.90 26.48
N LEU A 20 17.63 -7.32 26.51
CA LEU A 20 18.00 -6.22 25.64
C LEU A 20 18.01 -6.64 24.17
N ALA A 21 18.56 -7.82 23.86
CA ALA A 21 18.57 -8.40 22.52
C ALA A 21 17.13 -8.69 22.04
N LEU A 22 16.28 -9.26 22.90
CA LEU A 22 14.88 -9.48 22.59
C LEU A 22 14.16 -8.16 22.34
N ALA A 23 14.39 -7.14 23.19
CA ALA A 23 13.82 -5.81 23.00
C ALA A 23 14.28 -5.17 21.68
N LEU A 24 15.55 -5.30 21.30
CA LEU A 24 16.06 -4.79 20.02
C LEU A 24 15.43 -5.54 18.83
N VAL A 25 15.34 -6.87 18.88
CA VAL A 25 14.72 -7.68 17.82
C VAL A 25 13.23 -7.36 17.68
N VAL A 26 12.51 -7.23 18.80
CA VAL A 26 11.06 -6.94 18.81
C VAL A 26 10.77 -5.48 18.43
N ASN A 27 11.65 -4.52 18.73
CA ASN A 27 11.38 -3.11 18.45
C ASN A 27 11.98 -2.59 17.14
N ILE A 28 13.04 -3.20 16.59
CA ILE A 28 13.76 -2.66 15.41
C ILE A 28 13.48 -3.47 14.15
N ALA A 29 13.37 -4.80 14.23
CA ALA A 29 13.15 -5.62 13.05
C ALA A 29 11.74 -5.51 12.46
N PRO A 30 10.64 -5.51 13.24
CA PRO A 30 9.29 -5.41 12.68
C PRO A 30 8.85 -3.97 12.34
N SER A 31 9.65 -2.96 12.70
CA SER A 31 9.32 -1.54 12.49
C SER A 31 10.00 -0.92 11.26
N ARG A 32 10.92 -1.63 10.60
CA ARG A 32 11.51 -1.17 9.34
C ARG A 32 10.61 -1.58 8.17
N PRO A 33 10.08 -0.62 7.40
CA PRO A 33 9.32 -0.94 6.21
C PRO A 33 10.20 -1.59 5.15
N LEU A 34 9.74 -2.68 4.57
CA LEU A 34 10.25 -3.20 3.32
C LEU A 34 9.47 -2.55 2.18
N VAL A 35 10.13 -1.72 1.38
CA VAL A 35 9.50 -0.93 0.32
C VAL A 35 10.01 -1.37 -1.05
N THR A 36 9.09 -1.58 -1.98
CA THR A 36 9.33 -1.77 -3.41
C THR A 36 8.51 -0.73 -4.15
N GLN A 37 9.15 0.23 -4.80
CA GLN A 37 8.47 1.33 -5.50
C GLN A 37 9.17 1.62 -6.82
N SER A 38 8.49 2.28 -7.75
CA SER A 38 9.13 2.77 -8.98
C SER A 38 9.80 4.12 -8.76
N ASP A 39 10.97 4.31 -9.38
CA ASP A 39 11.72 5.56 -9.42
C ASP A 39 11.14 6.51 -10.49
N GLY A 40 9.86 6.84 -10.34
CA GLY A 40 9.07 7.64 -11.29
C GLY A 40 8.09 6.81 -12.11
N TYR A 41 7.74 7.31 -13.28
CA TYR A 41 6.84 6.64 -14.20
C TYR A 41 7.59 5.56 -14.98
N ILE A 42 6.93 4.42 -15.15
CA ILE A 42 7.44 3.30 -15.94
C ILE A 42 6.41 2.90 -16.99
N GLU A 43 6.90 2.28 -18.05
CA GLU A 43 6.04 1.64 -19.06
C GLU A 43 5.41 0.36 -18.50
N PRO A 44 4.23 -0.03 -19.02
CA PRO A 44 3.64 -1.33 -18.72
C PRO A 44 4.64 -2.46 -19.01
N SER A 45 4.97 -3.20 -17.96
CA SER A 45 5.99 -4.25 -17.97
C SER A 45 5.57 -5.36 -17.00
N THR A 46 6.28 -6.48 -17.01
CA THR A 46 6.04 -7.58 -16.06
C THR A 46 6.07 -7.10 -14.61
N THR A 47 6.99 -6.19 -14.28
CA THR A 47 7.06 -5.56 -12.95
C THR A 47 5.80 -4.75 -12.63
N ALA A 48 5.23 -4.02 -13.59
CA ALA A 48 4.00 -3.28 -13.38
C ALA A 48 2.81 -4.22 -13.10
N PHE A 49 2.72 -5.32 -13.85
CA PHE A 49 1.66 -6.33 -13.69
C PHE A 49 1.73 -7.03 -12.32
N GLU A 50 2.92 -7.30 -11.80
CA GLU A 50 3.09 -7.91 -10.48
C GLU A 50 2.59 -7.02 -9.31
N ASN A 51 2.36 -5.73 -9.58
CA ASN A 51 1.87 -4.75 -8.61
C ASN A 51 0.37 -4.44 -8.76
N THR A 52 -0.36 -5.16 -9.61
CA THR A 52 -1.83 -5.16 -9.63
C THR A 52 -2.35 -6.47 -9.05
N ILE A 53 -3.58 -6.48 -8.51
CA ILE A 53 -4.22 -7.72 -8.01
C ILE A 53 -4.55 -8.62 -9.20
N SER A 54 -5.03 -8.04 -10.30
CA SER A 54 -5.42 -8.78 -11.50
C SER A 54 -4.25 -9.35 -12.30
N HIS A 55 -3.01 -8.95 -11.98
CA HIS A 55 -1.80 -9.24 -12.75
C HIS A 55 -1.88 -8.80 -14.21
N LYS A 56 -2.64 -7.75 -14.48
CA LYS A 56 -2.87 -7.17 -15.80
C LYS A 56 -2.89 -5.65 -15.71
N LEU A 57 -2.69 -5.02 -16.86
CA LEU A 57 -2.99 -3.63 -17.15
C LEU A 57 -3.60 -3.58 -18.56
N PRO A 58 -4.44 -2.58 -18.87
CA PRO A 58 -4.90 -2.38 -20.24
C PRO A 58 -3.71 -2.03 -21.16
N GLU A 59 -3.79 -2.41 -22.43
CA GLU A 59 -2.71 -2.15 -23.42
C GLU A 59 -2.44 -0.66 -23.64
N SER A 60 -3.45 0.17 -23.37
CA SER A 60 -3.41 1.64 -23.44
C SER A 60 -2.81 2.30 -22.21
N ALA A 61 -2.48 1.55 -21.16
CA ALA A 61 -1.92 2.09 -19.93
C ALA A 61 -0.58 2.78 -20.20
N THR A 62 -0.42 3.98 -19.66
CA THR A 62 0.84 4.73 -19.68
C THR A 62 1.09 5.36 -18.31
N GLU A 63 2.29 5.85 -18.08
CA GLU A 63 2.64 6.58 -16.85
C GLU A 63 2.34 5.78 -15.57
N PHE A 64 2.68 4.49 -15.57
CA PHE A 64 2.44 3.64 -14.41
C PHE A 64 3.41 4.00 -13.28
N ARG A 65 2.90 4.10 -12.07
CA ARG A 65 3.69 4.30 -10.86
C ARG A 65 3.15 3.45 -9.74
N PHE A 66 4.02 2.85 -8.94
CA PHE A 66 3.59 1.97 -7.84
C PHE A 66 4.45 2.15 -6.59
N CYS A 67 3.85 1.81 -5.46
CA CYS A 67 4.52 1.62 -4.18
C CYS A 67 3.87 0.45 -3.47
N ARG A 68 4.67 -0.56 -3.15
CA ARG A 68 4.30 -1.69 -2.33
C ARG A 68 5.19 -1.69 -1.11
N ALA A 69 4.59 -1.73 0.07
CA ALA A 69 5.34 -1.76 1.31
C ALA A 69 4.76 -2.76 2.30
N SER A 70 5.62 -3.27 3.18
CA SER A 70 5.20 -4.08 4.32
C SER A 70 5.98 -3.68 5.56
N VAL A 71 5.27 -3.52 6.67
CA VAL A 71 5.83 -3.30 8.00
C VAL A 71 5.44 -4.49 8.84
N GLY A 72 6.40 -5.12 9.53
CA GLY A 72 6.24 -6.44 10.15
C GLY A 72 4.94 -6.63 10.94
N ILE A 73 4.62 -5.71 11.86
CA ILE A 73 3.35 -5.70 12.63
C ILE A 73 2.38 -4.62 12.10
N GLY A 74 2.86 -3.73 11.23
CA GLY A 74 2.10 -2.56 10.77
C GLY A 74 1.19 -2.81 9.57
N GLY A 75 1.29 -3.97 8.92
CA GLY A 75 0.47 -4.32 7.77
C GLY A 75 1.18 -4.12 6.43
N ARG A 76 0.38 -4.04 5.37
CA ARG A 76 0.84 -3.92 3.98
C ARG A 76 0.16 -2.74 3.33
N LEU A 77 0.89 -2.14 2.40
CA LEU A 77 0.43 -1.06 1.55
C LEU A 77 0.63 -1.50 0.10
N LEU A 78 -0.40 -1.31 -0.71
CA LEU A 78 -0.31 -1.35 -2.15
C LEU A 78 -0.95 -0.09 -2.72
N LEU A 79 -0.14 0.70 -3.41
CA LEU A 79 -0.54 1.89 -4.14
C LEU A 79 -0.08 1.75 -5.58
N TYR A 80 -0.93 2.13 -6.51
CA TYR A 80 -0.48 2.39 -7.88
C TYR A 80 -1.41 3.37 -8.59
N ARG A 81 -0.89 3.96 -9.66
CA ARG A 81 -1.67 4.76 -10.59
C ARG A 81 -1.19 4.57 -12.02
N PHE A 82 -2.04 4.89 -12.98
CA PHE A 82 -1.67 4.99 -14.39
C PHE A 82 -2.72 5.80 -15.17
N THR A 83 -2.33 6.21 -16.38
CA THR A 83 -3.15 6.97 -17.32
C THR A 83 -3.67 6.04 -18.42
N ALA A 84 -4.95 6.13 -18.77
CA ALA A 84 -5.56 5.41 -19.90
C ALA A 84 -6.93 6.03 -20.30
N PRO A 85 -7.54 5.60 -21.43
CA PRO A 85 -8.94 5.92 -21.73
C PRO A 85 -9.90 5.49 -20.60
N ILE A 86 -10.94 6.29 -20.35
CA ILE A 86 -11.86 6.11 -19.21
C ILE A 86 -12.50 4.72 -19.17
N ASP A 87 -12.89 4.19 -20.33
CA ASP A 87 -13.48 2.84 -20.42
C ASP A 87 -12.49 1.76 -19.94
N ASP A 88 -11.20 1.90 -20.28
CA ASP A 88 -10.16 0.97 -19.86
C ASP A 88 -9.88 1.09 -18.35
N LEU A 89 -9.93 2.31 -17.80
CA LEU A 89 -9.75 2.54 -16.36
C LEU A 89 -10.90 1.92 -15.55
N ASN A 90 -12.14 2.12 -15.99
CA ASN A 90 -13.31 1.53 -15.36
C ASN A 90 -13.30 0.00 -15.46
N ALA A 91 -12.95 -0.55 -16.62
CA ALA A 91 -12.79 -1.99 -16.81
C ALA A 91 -11.69 -2.56 -15.92
N HIS A 92 -10.56 -1.86 -15.79
CA HIS A 92 -9.46 -2.25 -14.90
C HIS A 92 -9.90 -2.25 -13.44
N ALA A 93 -10.60 -1.20 -12.98
CA ALA A 93 -11.12 -1.13 -11.62
C ALA A 93 -11.98 -2.35 -11.27
N ILE A 94 -12.91 -2.71 -12.16
CA ILE A 94 -13.76 -3.91 -11.98
C ILE A 94 -12.91 -5.19 -11.92
N ALA A 95 -11.95 -5.33 -12.83
CA ALA A 95 -11.08 -6.51 -12.89
C ALA A 95 -10.26 -6.71 -11.60
N GLU A 96 -9.85 -5.64 -10.92
CA GLU A 96 -9.14 -5.73 -9.63
C GLU A 96 -10.03 -6.30 -8.52
N PHE A 97 -11.30 -5.88 -8.44
CA PHE A 97 -12.27 -6.43 -7.50
C PHE A 97 -12.58 -7.90 -7.78
N ASP A 98 -12.70 -8.27 -9.05
CA ASP A 98 -12.97 -9.65 -9.47
C ASP A 98 -11.77 -10.60 -9.25
N ALA A 99 -10.55 -10.06 -9.33
CA ALA A 99 -9.32 -10.80 -9.10
C ALA A 99 -8.98 -10.96 -7.60
N HIS A 100 -9.53 -10.11 -6.74
CA HIS A 100 -9.27 -10.17 -5.30
C HIS A 100 -9.74 -11.51 -4.70
N TRP A 101 -8.97 -12.04 -3.74
CA TRP A 101 -9.06 -13.43 -3.29
C TRP A 101 -10.41 -13.80 -2.66
N ASP A 102 -11.09 -12.85 -2.03
CA ASP A 102 -12.40 -13.01 -1.38
C ASP A 102 -13.55 -12.33 -2.16
N ARG A 103 -13.27 -11.72 -3.32
CA ARG A 103 -14.24 -11.13 -4.26
C ARG A 103 -15.35 -10.33 -3.55
N PRO A 104 -15.05 -9.14 -2.99
CA PRO A 104 -16.01 -8.35 -2.22
C PRO A 104 -17.25 -7.91 -3.01
N GLY A 105 -17.21 -8.03 -4.34
CA GLY A 105 -17.99 -7.19 -5.22
C GLY A 105 -17.54 -5.73 -5.09
N TYR A 106 -18.21 -4.84 -5.79
CA TYR A 106 -17.90 -3.41 -5.75
C TYR A 106 -19.17 -2.57 -5.75
N LYS A 107 -19.02 -1.36 -5.22
CA LYS A 107 -19.95 -0.26 -5.33
C LYS A 107 -19.23 0.84 -6.12
N ALA A 108 -19.79 1.21 -7.27
CA ALA A 108 -19.32 2.34 -8.06
C ALA A 108 -20.17 3.58 -7.73
N THR A 109 -19.53 4.67 -7.32
CA THR A 109 -20.17 5.95 -7.01
C THR A 109 -19.61 7.01 -7.96
N PRO A 110 -20.38 7.45 -8.99
CA PRO A 110 -19.93 8.45 -9.95
C PRO A 110 -20.03 9.88 -9.38
N ASP A 111 -19.41 10.84 -10.08
CA ASP A 111 -19.49 12.28 -9.80
C ASP A 111 -19.03 12.68 -8.39
N VAL A 112 -18.01 12.00 -7.85
CA VAL A 112 -17.46 12.30 -6.52
C VAL A 112 -16.06 12.89 -6.60
N PRO A 113 -15.68 13.75 -5.63
CA PRO A 113 -14.30 14.16 -5.48
C PRO A 113 -13.40 12.97 -5.08
N SER A 114 -12.12 13.09 -5.37
CA SER A 114 -11.10 12.12 -4.93
C SER A 114 -11.23 11.84 -3.42
N PRO A 115 -11.24 10.56 -3.00
CA PRO A 115 -11.14 10.20 -1.59
C PRO A 115 -9.71 10.33 -1.04
N PHE A 116 -8.71 10.46 -1.93
CA PHE A 116 -7.30 10.57 -1.55
C PHE A 116 -6.95 12.03 -1.26
N ASP A 117 -6.55 12.29 -0.01
CA ASP A 117 -6.12 13.61 0.46
C ASP A 117 -4.67 13.62 0.94
N GLU A 118 -4.13 14.83 1.17
CA GLU A 118 -2.75 15.03 1.63
C GLU A 118 -2.48 14.36 2.98
N HIS A 119 -3.48 14.27 3.85
CA HIS A 119 -3.32 13.68 5.18
C HIS A 119 -3.07 12.18 5.09
N ASP A 120 -3.90 11.46 4.34
CA ASP A 120 -3.81 10.02 4.16
C ASP A 120 -2.54 9.62 3.39
N VAL A 121 -2.22 10.35 2.32
CA VAL A 121 -1.00 10.11 1.53
C VAL A 121 0.27 10.32 2.36
N LYS A 122 0.30 11.38 3.16
CA LYS A 122 1.43 11.66 4.05
C LYS A 122 1.54 10.61 5.16
N ARG A 123 0.42 10.25 5.80
CA ARG A 123 0.39 9.17 6.81
C ARG A 123 0.94 7.88 6.25
N ASN A 124 0.51 7.48 5.05
CA ASN A 124 0.97 6.26 4.40
C ASN A 124 2.47 6.34 4.09
N SER A 125 2.94 7.49 3.60
CA SER A 125 4.37 7.70 3.30
C SER A 125 5.25 7.61 4.57
N GLU A 126 4.82 8.21 5.67
CA GLU A 126 5.56 8.20 6.95
C GLU A 126 5.56 6.83 7.60
N PHE A 127 4.41 6.14 7.60
CA PHE A 127 4.26 4.84 8.24
C PHE A 127 4.95 3.71 7.47
N TYR A 128 4.80 3.70 6.14
CA TYR A 128 5.33 2.66 5.25
C TYR A 128 6.68 3.02 4.62
N GLY A 129 7.20 4.24 4.82
CA GLY A 129 8.52 4.65 4.35
C GLY A 129 8.67 4.79 2.82
N GLY A 130 7.57 4.81 2.06
CA GLY A 130 7.56 5.02 0.61
C GLY A 130 7.16 6.45 0.24
N ASN A 131 7.52 6.93 -0.95
CA ASN A 131 6.96 8.18 -1.46
C ASN A 131 5.60 7.91 -2.10
N ALA A 132 4.54 8.56 -1.61
CA ALA A 132 3.20 8.45 -2.17
C ALA A 132 2.62 9.79 -2.65
N ASP A 133 3.40 10.87 -2.75
CA ASP A 133 2.89 12.22 -3.10
C ASP A 133 2.16 12.25 -4.46
N TRP A 134 2.53 11.32 -5.34
CA TRP A 134 1.91 11.11 -6.64
C TRP A 134 0.54 10.44 -6.59
N MET A 135 0.07 9.97 -5.43
CA MET A 135 -1.30 9.48 -5.26
C MET A 135 -2.32 10.61 -5.11
N LEU A 136 -1.88 11.86 -4.99
CA LEU A 136 -2.77 13.02 -4.93
C LEU A 136 -3.29 13.36 -6.33
N PRO A 137 -4.62 13.32 -6.56
CA PRO A 137 -5.19 13.78 -7.82
C PRO A 137 -5.07 15.29 -7.97
N GLN A 138 -5.26 15.77 -9.20
CA GLN A 138 -5.27 17.21 -9.44
C GLN A 138 -6.40 17.88 -8.63
N ALA A 139 -6.18 19.13 -8.23
CA ALA A 139 -7.17 19.87 -7.46
C ALA A 139 -8.50 19.96 -8.23
N GLY A 140 -9.59 19.52 -7.60
CA GLY A 140 -10.92 19.48 -8.22
C GLY A 140 -11.17 18.28 -9.14
N ALA A 141 -10.33 17.24 -9.09
CA ALA A 141 -10.61 15.97 -9.76
C ALA A 141 -11.96 15.40 -9.33
N ILE A 142 -12.82 15.13 -10.31
CA ILE A 142 -14.11 14.46 -10.16
C ILE A 142 -14.08 13.19 -11.02
N GLY A 143 -14.66 12.12 -10.50
CA GLY A 143 -14.83 10.90 -11.25
C GLY A 143 -15.56 9.82 -10.48
N THR A 144 -15.22 8.56 -10.77
CA THR A 144 -15.92 7.40 -10.22
C THR A 144 -15.09 6.72 -9.13
N LEU A 145 -15.68 6.58 -7.95
CA LEU A 145 -15.10 5.86 -6.81
C LEU A 145 -15.64 4.42 -6.77
N TYR A 146 -14.74 3.46 -6.78
CA TYR A 146 -15.01 2.04 -6.56
C TYR A 146 -14.56 1.63 -5.17
N GLU A 147 -15.51 1.12 -4.40
CA GLU A 147 -15.33 0.65 -3.04
C GLU A 147 -15.88 -0.77 -2.89
N PRO A 148 -15.43 -1.54 -1.90
CA PRO A 148 -15.97 -2.87 -1.64
C PRO A 148 -17.44 -2.78 -1.23
N ALA A 149 -18.27 -3.66 -1.78
CA ALA A 149 -19.72 -3.60 -1.59
C ALA A 149 -20.16 -3.83 -0.14
N ASP A 150 -19.33 -4.48 0.67
CA ASP A 150 -19.55 -4.73 2.11
C ASP A 150 -19.10 -3.56 3.01
N GLY A 151 -18.48 -2.52 2.44
CA GLY A 151 -17.97 -1.34 3.16
C GLY A 151 -16.72 -1.60 4.02
N GLN A 152 -16.11 -2.78 3.95
CA GLN A 152 -14.86 -3.07 4.66
C GLN A 152 -13.67 -2.54 3.86
N LEU A 153 -12.90 -1.60 4.40
CA LEU A 153 -11.74 -1.02 3.68
C LEU A 153 -10.42 -1.75 3.99
N SER A 154 -10.34 -2.43 5.14
CA SER A 154 -9.17 -3.21 5.53
C SER A 154 -9.03 -4.43 4.60
N HIS A 155 -7.82 -4.63 4.08
CA HIS A 155 -7.48 -5.65 3.10
C HIS A 155 -8.30 -5.60 1.81
N ARG A 156 -8.79 -4.42 1.42
CA ARG A 156 -9.69 -4.28 0.26
C ARG A 156 -9.28 -3.08 -0.59
N PRO A 157 -9.48 -3.13 -1.91
CA PRO A 157 -9.11 -2.04 -2.78
C PRO A 157 -10.09 -0.86 -2.66
N THR A 158 -9.55 0.35 -2.64
CA THR A 158 -10.25 1.60 -2.93
C THR A 158 -9.66 2.15 -4.22
N ILE A 159 -10.49 2.32 -5.25
CA ILE A 159 -10.04 2.74 -6.57
C ILE A 159 -10.81 3.99 -6.98
N PHE A 160 -10.10 5.06 -7.32
CA PHE A 160 -10.68 6.28 -7.86
C PHE A 160 -10.25 6.45 -9.32
N VAL A 161 -11.23 6.51 -10.22
CA VAL A 161 -11.01 6.85 -11.63
C VAL A 161 -11.29 8.34 -11.78
N ASP A 162 -10.23 9.13 -11.95
CA ASP A 162 -10.32 10.55 -12.29
C ASP A 162 -10.72 10.69 -13.76
N GLU A 163 -12.01 10.90 -14.00
CA GLU A 163 -12.57 11.00 -15.35
C GLU A 163 -12.22 12.32 -16.03
N THR A 164 -11.79 13.32 -15.25
CA THR A 164 -11.37 14.62 -15.78
C THR A 164 -9.97 14.53 -16.40
N ASN A 165 -9.07 13.77 -15.78
CA ASN A 165 -7.67 13.69 -16.18
C ASN A 165 -7.28 12.35 -16.82
N GLY A 166 -8.16 11.36 -16.80
CA GLY A 166 -7.89 10.04 -17.37
C GLY A 166 -6.87 9.24 -16.57
N VAL A 167 -6.96 9.31 -15.24
CA VAL A 167 -6.01 8.64 -14.33
C VAL A 167 -6.76 7.75 -13.35
N LEU A 168 -6.28 6.52 -13.15
CA LEU A 168 -6.76 5.64 -12.08
C LEU A 168 -5.79 5.69 -10.91
N TYR A 169 -6.34 5.81 -9.71
CA TYR A 169 -5.63 5.78 -8.44
C TYR A 169 -6.13 4.58 -7.64
N PHE A 170 -5.21 3.70 -7.27
CA PHE A 170 -5.51 2.50 -6.48
C PHE A 170 -4.82 2.58 -5.12
N GLN A 171 -5.56 2.25 -4.07
CA GLN A 171 -5.03 2.04 -2.73
C GLN A 171 -5.63 0.79 -2.09
N MET A 172 -4.77 0.01 -1.43
CA MET A 172 -5.17 -1.08 -0.56
C MET A 172 -4.22 -1.12 0.63
N THR A 173 -4.79 -1.16 1.82
CA THR A 173 -4.05 -1.31 3.08
C THR A 173 -4.63 -2.46 3.89
N ASP A 174 -3.78 -3.13 4.66
CA ASP A 174 -4.21 -4.08 5.69
C ASP A 174 -4.87 -3.36 6.88
#